data_AF-A0A6L6PH72-F1
#
_entry.id   AF-A0A6L6PH72-F1
#
_cell.length_a   1.000
_cell.length_b   1.000
_cell.length_c   1.000
_cell.angle_alpha   90.00
_cell.angle_beta   90.00
_cell.angle_gamma   90.00
#
_symmetry.space_group_name_H-M   'P 1'
#
loop_
_entity.id
_entity.type
_entity.pdbx_description
1 polymer ?
#
loop_
_entity_poly.entity_id
_entity_poly.type
_entity_poly.pdbx_seq_one_letter_code
_entity_poly.pdbx_strand_id
1 'polypeptide(L)'
;MSITLIVTDAGPLITLAVADALDTLTLLGARVVIPDMVHFEVTRHADKPGAQALVTWLAANRGRVEIGATEEFAEFSQKLIADAEAILDRATAVRGPTARATGAFASGGAADELKAWTG
;
A
#
# COMPACT_ATOMS: atom_id res chain seq x y z
N MET A 1 -5.46 -30.90 -2.16
CA MET A 1 -4.90 -29.80 -2.96
C MET A 1 -5.41 -28.49 -2.36
N SER A 2 -4.54 -27.54 -2.04
CA SER A 2 -4.93 -26.21 -1.54
C SER A 2 -4.90 -25.21 -2.69
N ILE A 3 -6.03 -24.57 -2.98
CA ILE A 3 -6.13 -23.53 -4.01
C ILE A 3 -5.81 -22.18 -3.37
N THR A 4 -5.03 -21.35 -4.06
CA THR A 4 -4.77 -19.95 -3.68
C THR A 4 -5.30 -19.03 -4.78
N LEU A 5 -6.05 -18.00 -4.39
CA LEU A 5 -6.51 -16.93 -5.25
C LEU A 5 -5.54 -15.76 -5.15
N ILE A 6 -5.01 -15.28 -6.28
CA ILE A 6 -4.16 -14.09 -6.34
C ILE A 6 -4.95 -12.98 -7.01
N VAL A 7 -5.07 -11.83 -6.36
CA VAL A 7 -5.81 -10.66 -6.88
C VAL A 7 -4.83 -9.68 -7.50
N THR A 8 -4.59 -9.77 -8.80
CA THR A 8 -3.49 -9.08 -9.48
C THR A 8 -3.81 -7.67 -9.96
N ASP A 9 -5.05 -7.18 -9.81
CA ASP A 9 -5.46 -5.88 -10.34
C ASP A 9 -6.31 -5.08 -9.34
N ALA A 10 -6.04 -3.78 -9.26
CA ALA A 10 -6.70 -2.84 -8.36
C ALA A 10 -8.12 -2.50 -8.82
N GLY A 11 -8.38 -2.40 -10.12
CA GLY A 11 -9.69 -1.98 -10.66
C GLY A 11 -10.86 -2.87 -10.20
N PRO A 12 -10.80 -4.20 -10.43
CA PRO A 12 -11.78 -5.14 -9.92
C PRO A 12 -11.86 -5.17 -8.40
N LEU A 13 -10.72 -5.04 -7.69
CA LEU A 13 -10.71 -5.01 -6.23
C LEU A 13 -11.43 -3.79 -5.67
N ILE A 14 -11.21 -2.61 -6.26
CA ILE A 14 -11.95 -1.38 -5.96
C ILE A 14 -13.43 -1.56 -6.27
N THR A 15 -13.77 -2.18 -7.39
CA THR A 15 -15.16 -2.43 -7.78
C THR A 15 -15.87 -3.27 -6.71
N LEU A 16 -15.23 -4.33 -6.22
CA LEU A 16 -15.76 -5.14 -5.13
C LEU A 16 -15.88 -4.35 -3.82
N ALA A 17 -14.88 -3.54 -3.48
CA ALA A 17 -14.91 -2.71 -2.28
C ALA A 17 -16.05 -1.68 -2.30
N VAL A 18 -16.28 -1.04 -3.46
CA VAL A 18 -17.36 -0.06 -3.64
C VAL A 18 -18.73 -0.74 -3.66
N ALA A 19 -18.82 -1.97 -4.15
CA ALA A 19 -20.05 -2.74 -4.20
C ALA A 19 -20.36 -3.52 -2.91
N ASP A 20 -19.59 -3.32 -1.83
CA ASP A 20 -19.69 -4.09 -0.58
C ASP A 20 -19.63 -5.62 -0.79
N ALA A 21 -18.76 -6.05 -1.72
CA ALA A 21 -18.69 -7.41 -2.23
C ALA A 21 -17.33 -8.08 -2.02
N LEU A 22 -16.45 -7.52 -1.19
CA LEU A 22 -15.10 -8.08 -0.95
C LEU A 22 -15.14 -9.51 -0.38
N ASP A 23 -16.16 -9.84 0.41
CA ASP A 23 -16.33 -11.19 0.97
C ASP A 23 -16.47 -12.28 -0.09
N THR A 24 -16.84 -11.92 -1.33
CA THR A 24 -16.86 -12.85 -2.46
C THR A 24 -15.51 -13.52 -2.72
N LEU A 25 -14.40 -12.82 -2.42
CA LEU A 25 -13.03 -13.36 -2.56
C LEU A 25 -12.75 -14.52 -1.60
N THR A 26 -13.47 -14.60 -0.48
CA THR A 26 -13.28 -15.64 0.55
C THR A 26 -14.30 -16.78 0.47
N LEU A 27 -15.34 -16.67 -0.37
CA LEU A 27 -16.42 -17.65 -0.45
C LEU A 27 -15.95 -19.07 -0.81
N LEU A 28 -14.88 -19.17 -1.60
CA LEU A 28 -14.33 -20.46 -2.03
C LEU A 28 -13.51 -21.17 -0.93
N GLY A 29 -13.35 -20.56 0.24
CA GLY A 29 -12.49 -21.08 1.31
C GLY A 29 -11.01 -21.17 0.93
N ALA A 30 -10.62 -20.55 -0.19
CA ALA A 30 -9.25 -20.48 -0.66
C ALA A 30 -8.48 -19.41 0.11
N ARG A 31 -7.17 -19.60 0.23
CA ARG A 31 -6.25 -18.53 0.66
C ARG A 31 -6.26 -17.42 -0.39
N VAL A 32 -6.37 -16.17 0.04
CA VAL A 32 -6.35 -15.01 -0.86
C VAL A 32 -5.04 -14.24 -0.65
N VAL A 33 -4.34 -13.95 -1.73
CA VAL A 33 -3.13 -13.13 -1.73
C VAL A 33 -3.38 -11.89 -2.57
N ILE A 34 -3.16 -10.71 -1.97
CA ILE A 34 -3.19 -9.43 -2.65
C ILE A 34 -1.74 -8.96 -2.76
N PRO A 35 -1.16 -8.80 -3.97
CA PRO A 35 0.15 -8.19 -4.13
C PRO A 35 0.23 -6.82 -3.46
N ASP A 36 1.35 -6.53 -2.82
CA ASP A 36 1.66 -5.25 -2.18
C ASP A 36 1.49 -4.04 -3.11
N MET A 37 1.86 -4.16 -4.38
CA MET A 37 1.61 -3.11 -5.40
C MET A 37 0.11 -2.83 -5.54
N VAL A 38 -0.71 -3.86 -5.65
CA VAL A 38 -2.17 -3.72 -5.79
C VAL A 38 -2.76 -3.09 -4.53
N HIS A 39 -2.32 -3.56 -3.35
CA HIS A 39 -2.71 -2.97 -2.09
C HIS A 39 -2.33 -1.47 -2.03
N PHE A 40 -1.11 -1.11 -2.43
CA PHE A 40 -0.66 0.28 -2.49
C PHE A 40 -1.50 1.12 -3.44
N GLU A 41 -1.79 0.64 -4.65
CA GLU A 41 -2.62 1.35 -5.63
C GLU A 41 -4.01 1.69 -5.12
N VAL A 42 -4.64 0.75 -4.39
CA VAL A 42 -5.97 0.96 -3.82
C VAL A 42 -5.93 1.91 -2.62
N THR A 43 -4.88 1.85 -1.80
CA THR A 43 -4.83 2.55 -0.50
C THR A 43 -4.05 3.86 -0.49
N ARG A 44 -3.24 4.17 -1.52
CA ARG A 44 -2.41 5.40 -1.60
C ARG A 44 -3.17 6.72 -1.50
N HIS A 45 -4.50 6.69 -1.68
CA HIS A 45 -5.37 7.84 -1.54
C HIS A 45 -6.58 7.42 -0.71
N ALA A 46 -6.52 7.65 0.61
CA ALA A 46 -7.54 7.20 1.56
C ALA A 46 -8.94 7.78 1.29
N ASP A 47 -9.01 8.91 0.57
CA ASP A 47 -10.23 9.57 0.11
C ASP A 47 -10.87 8.89 -1.11
N LYS A 48 -10.18 7.96 -1.77
CA LYS A 48 -10.73 7.25 -2.93
C LYS A 48 -11.74 6.17 -2.53
N PRO A 49 -12.79 5.96 -3.36
CA PRO A 49 -13.79 4.93 -3.11
C PRO A 49 -13.16 3.54 -2.89
N GLY A 50 -13.65 2.82 -1.89
CA GLY A 50 -13.23 1.45 -1.60
C GLY A 50 -11.93 1.30 -0.80
N ALA A 51 -11.11 2.36 -0.66
CA ALA A 51 -9.83 2.28 0.06
C ALA A 51 -10.03 1.86 1.54
N GLN A 52 -10.88 2.59 2.27
CA GLN A 52 -11.14 2.29 3.68
C GLN A 52 -11.89 0.95 3.87
N ALA A 53 -12.75 0.59 2.91
CA ALA A 53 -13.46 -0.69 2.93
C ALA A 53 -12.48 -1.86 2.80
N LEU A 54 -11.51 -1.77 1.87
CA LEU A 54 -10.46 -2.77 1.72
C LEU A 54 -9.63 -2.93 3.00
N VAL A 55 -9.17 -1.82 3.60
CA VAL A 55 -8.38 -1.84 4.84
C VAL A 55 -9.15 -2.52 5.98
N THR A 56 -10.43 -2.16 6.13
CA THR A 56 -11.30 -2.73 7.16
C THR A 56 -11.51 -4.23 6.93
N TRP A 57 -11.75 -4.63 5.68
CA TRP A 57 -11.95 -6.02 5.30
C TRP A 57 -10.70 -6.87 5.48
N LEU A 58 -9.52 -6.36 5.13
CA LEU A 58 -8.23 -7.03 5.38
C LEU A 58 -8.02 -7.30 6.87
N ALA A 59 -8.32 -6.33 7.73
CA ALA A 59 -8.20 -6.49 9.18
C ALA A 59 -9.16 -7.55 9.73
N ALA A 60 -10.38 -7.63 9.19
CA ALA A 60 -11.39 -8.62 9.58
C ALA A 60 -11.05 -10.05 9.09
N ASN A 61 -10.26 -10.19 8.02
CA ASN A 61 -9.95 -11.46 7.36
C ASN A 61 -8.50 -11.93 7.56
N ARG A 62 -7.84 -11.44 8.61
CA ARG A 62 -6.48 -11.89 8.99
C ARG A 62 -6.41 -13.42 9.07
N GLY A 63 -5.39 -13.99 8.44
CA GLY A 63 -5.16 -15.43 8.39
C GLY A 63 -5.84 -16.16 7.21
N ARG A 64 -6.76 -15.50 6.49
CA ARG A 64 -7.32 -16.00 5.21
C ARG A 64 -6.87 -15.17 4.02
N VAL A 65 -6.67 -13.88 4.25
CA VAL A 65 -6.19 -12.92 3.28
C VAL A 65 -4.85 -12.38 3.77
N GLU A 66 -3.88 -12.26 2.86
CA GLU A 66 -2.61 -11.61 3.16
C GLU A 66 -2.12 -10.75 2.02
N ILE A 67 -1.21 -9.84 2.37
CA ILE A 67 -0.49 -9.03 1.41
C ILE A 67 0.78 -9.78 1.04
N GLY A 68 0.95 -10.06 -0.26
CA GLY A 68 2.14 -10.72 -0.80
C GLY A 68 3.16 -9.69 -1.28
N ALA A 69 4.39 -9.78 -0.78
CA ALA A 69 5.48 -8.93 -1.25
C ALA A 69 5.84 -9.24 -2.71
N THR A 70 6.14 -8.22 -3.51
CA THR A 70 6.54 -8.36 -4.91
C THR A 70 7.81 -7.58 -5.24
N GLU A 71 8.55 -8.05 -6.25
CA GLU A 71 9.74 -7.36 -6.75
C GLU A 71 9.36 -6.02 -7.39
N GLU A 72 8.21 -5.99 -8.08
CA GLU A 72 7.67 -4.81 -8.75
C GLU A 72 7.42 -3.66 -7.77
N PHE A 73 6.85 -3.95 -6.59
CA PHE A 73 6.64 -2.92 -5.57
C PHE A 73 7.93 -2.47 -4.90
N ALA A 74 8.90 -3.38 -4.71
CA ALA A 74 10.21 -3.05 -4.18
C ALA A 74 10.95 -2.08 -5.11
N GLU A 75 10.99 -2.36 -6.40
CA GLU A 75 11.63 -1.50 -7.41
C GLU A 75 10.93 -0.14 -7.53
N PHE A 76 9.59 -0.14 -7.57
CA PHE A 76 8.80 1.09 -7.58
C PHE A 76 9.09 1.96 -6.36
N SER A 77 9.13 1.35 -5.16
CA SER A 77 9.39 2.06 -3.91
C SER A 77 10.81 2.64 -3.87
N GLN A 78 11.82 1.89 -4.35
CA GLN A 78 13.19 2.39 -4.46
C GLN A 78 13.29 3.62 -5.38
N LYS A 79 12.62 3.56 -6.54
CA LYS A 79 12.58 4.70 -7.46
C LYS A 79 11.89 5.92 -6.84
N LEU A 80 10.77 5.70 -6.14
CA LEU A 80 10.03 6.77 -5.47
C LEU A 80 10.89 7.46 -4.40
N ILE A 81 11.67 6.70 -3.63
CA ILE A 81 12.61 7.22 -2.63
C ILE A 81 13.71 8.05 -3.31
N ALA A 82 14.33 7.52 -4.36
CA ALA A 82 15.38 8.24 -5.09
C ALA A 82 14.89 9.57 -5.68
N ASP A 83 13.68 9.60 -6.25
CA ASP A 83 13.06 10.82 -6.75
C ASP A 83 12.79 11.83 -5.61
N ALA A 84 12.33 11.36 -4.45
CA ALA A 84 12.11 12.21 -3.27
C ALA A 84 13.42 12.80 -2.72
N GLU A 85 14.49 12.01 -2.67
CA GLU A 85 15.83 12.47 -2.27
C GLU A 85 16.36 13.55 -3.21
N ALA A 86 16.21 13.36 -4.52
CA ALA A 86 16.62 14.35 -5.52
C ALA A 86 15.85 15.68 -5.38
N ILE A 87 14.55 15.61 -5.09
CA ILE A 87 13.73 16.81 -4.79
C ILE A 87 14.25 17.52 -3.54
N LEU A 88 14.56 16.77 -2.49
CA LEU A 88 15.05 17.31 -1.22
C LEU A 88 16.42 17.96 -1.34
N ASP A 89 17.32 17.37 -2.12
CA ASP A 89 18.63 17.93 -2.43
C ASP A 89 18.49 19.24 -3.20
N ARG A 90 17.61 19.28 -4.20
CA ARG A 90 17.31 20.52 -4.94
C ARG A 90 16.72 21.60 -4.04
N ALA A 91 15.80 21.25 -3.14
CA ALA A 91 15.22 22.18 -2.18
C ALA A 91 16.28 22.73 -1.22
N THR A 92 17.20 21.87 -0.77
CA THR A 92 18.32 22.23 0.10
C THR A 92 19.31 23.18 -0.59
N ALA A 93 19.62 22.94 -1.86
CA ALA A 93 20.49 23.81 -2.64
C ALA A 93 19.91 25.23 -2.82
N VAL A 94 18.58 25.35 -2.94
CA VAL A 94 17.90 26.65 -3.14
C VAL A 94 17.61 27.38 -1.83
N ARG A 95 17.20 26.65 -0.79
CA ARG A 95 16.64 27.23 0.45
C ARG A 95 17.55 27.04 1.69
N GLY A 96 18.68 26.36 1.52
CA GLY A 96 19.62 26.04 2.59
C GLY A 96 19.24 24.78 3.40
N PRO A 97 20.08 24.39 4.37
CA PRO A 97 19.98 23.12 5.11
C PRO A 97 18.67 22.91 5.89
N THR A 98 18.03 23.99 6.31
CA THR A 98 16.74 23.96 7.03
C THR A 98 15.61 23.35 6.20
N ALA A 99 15.69 23.36 4.87
CA ALA A 99 14.71 22.70 4.01
C ALA A 99 14.69 21.17 4.19
N ARG A 100 15.85 20.56 4.48
CA ARG A 100 15.95 19.12 4.77
C ARG A 100 15.29 18.76 6.10
N ALA A 101 15.50 19.61 7.12
CA ALA A 101 14.88 19.46 8.43
C ALA A 101 13.35 19.56 8.34
N THR A 102 12.82 20.57 7.64
CA THR A 102 11.36 20.73 7.45
C THR A 102 10.73 19.59 6.64
N GLY A 103 11.43 19.07 5.63
CA GLY A 103 10.99 17.88 4.88
C GLY A 103 10.99 16.60 5.71
N ALA A 104 11.99 16.42 6.57
CA ALA A 104 12.08 15.27 7.48
C ALA A 104 10.96 15.25 8.55
N PHE A 105 10.46 16.40 8.98
CA PHE A 105 9.29 16.47 9.87
C PHE A 105 7.98 16.08 9.16
N ALA A 106 7.89 16.24 7.84
CA ALA A 106 6.71 15.82 7.07
C ALA A 106 6.69 14.30 6.80
N SER A 107 7.85 13.63 6.78
CA SER A 107 7.97 12.17 6.60
C SER A 107 8.15 11.39 7.91
N GLY A 108 8.17 12.07 9.07
CA GLY A 108 8.43 11.46 10.38
C GLY A 108 7.45 10.34 10.77
N GLY A 109 6.22 10.35 10.26
CA GLY A 109 5.25 9.27 10.47
C GLY A 109 5.46 8.04 9.56
N ALA A 110 6.12 8.19 8.42
CA ALA A 110 6.18 7.13 7.41
C ALA A 110 7.06 5.95 7.83
N ALA A 111 8.13 6.21 8.59
CA ALA A 111 9.02 5.14 9.09
C ALA A 111 8.37 4.35 10.25
N ASP A 112 7.61 5.04 11.11
CA ASP A 112 6.88 4.40 12.21
C ASP A 112 5.67 3.62 11.69
N GLU A 113 4.99 4.12 10.66
CA GLU A 113 3.93 3.39 9.93
C GLU A 113 4.49 2.15 9.21
N LEU A 114 5.61 2.26 8.50
CA LEU A 114 6.25 1.11 7.82
C LEU A 114 6.65 0.02 8.83
N LYS A 115 7.16 0.41 10.01
CA LYS A 115 7.55 -0.51 11.09
C LYS A 115 6.36 -1.14 11.80
N ALA A 116 5.23 -0.42 11.91
CA ALA A 116 3.98 -0.96 12.43
C ALA A 116 3.30 -1.94 11.45
N TRP A 117 3.62 -1.86 10.15
CA TRP A 117 3.08 -2.72 9.10
C TRP A 117 3.92 -3.96 8.80
N THR A 118 5.21 -3.96 9.14
CA THR A 118 6.16 -5.05 8.86
C THR A 118 6.53 -5.89 10.08
N GLY A 119 5.93 -5.59 11.25
CA GLY A 119 6.09 -6.32 12.51
C GLY A 119 4.90 -7.23 12.83
#